data_AF-A0A8C3F0Q6-F1
#
_entry.id   AF-A0A8C3F0Q6-F1
#
_cell.length_a   1.000
_cell.length_b   1.000
_cell.length_c   1.000
_cell.angle_alpha   90.00
_cell.angle_beta   90.00
_cell.angle_gamma   90.00
#
_symmetry.space_group_name_H-M   'P 1'
#
loop_
_entity.id
_entity.type
_entity.pdbx_description
1 polymer ?
#
loop_
_entity_poly.entity_id
_entity_poly.type
_entity_poly.pdbx_seq_one_letter_code
_entity_poly.pdbx_strand_id
1 'polypeptide(L)'
;MRMSSCPLCRGTPALKPCNAFCLNVMKGCLARPAELDPEWNRFLDALIQVAERLEGPFNVELAADSIGVKISEGIMYLQENGVQTSAKVGGSHCWG
;
A
#
# COMPACT_ATOMS: atom_id res chain seq x y z
N MET A 1 -24.69 -24.52 17.35
CA MET A 1 -25.76 -25.54 17.44
C MET A 1 -27.01 -25.03 18.14
N ARG A 2 -26.95 -24.49 19.37
CA ARG A 2 -28.17 -24.00 20.07
C ARG A 2 -29.01 -22.99 19.26
N MET A 3 -28.35 -22.05 18.57
CA MET A 3 -29.02 -21.02 17.77
C MET A 3 -29.91 -21.59 16.65
N SER A 4 -29.49 -22.68 16.00
CA SER A 4 -30.19 -23.26 14.85
C SER A 4 -31.02 -24.50 15.20
N SER A 5 -30.60 -25.27 16.20
CA SER A 5 -31.19 -26.58 16.51
C SER A 5 -32.24 -26.55 17.64
N CYS A 6 -32.18 -25.58 18.56
CA CYS A 6 -33.14 -25.52 19.67
C CYS A 6 -34.60 -25.35 19.24
N PRO A 7 -34.95 -24.56 18.19
CA PRO A 7 -36.34 -24.45 17.73
C PRO A 7 -36.92 -25.79 17.28
N LEU A 8 -36.13 -26.60 16.57
CA LEU A 8 -36.51 -27.95 16.16
C LEU A 8 -36.79 -28.86 17.37
N CYS A 9 -35.87 -28.90 18.34
CA CYS A 9 -36.04 -29.70 19.56
C CYS A 9 -37.22 -29.25 20.44
N ARG A 10 -37.67 -28.00 20.30
CA ARG A 10 -38.81 -27.43 21.04
C ARG A 10 -40.12 -27.46 20.26
N GLY A 11 -40.19 -28.16 19.12
CA GLY A 11 -41.41 -28.25 18.31
C GLY A 11 -41.79 -26.94 17.61
N THR A 12 -40.84 -26.01 17.44
CA THR A 12 -41.03 -24.73 16.75
C THR A 12 -40.07 -24.57 15.57
N PRO A 13 -40.05 -25.50 14.60
CA PRO A 13 -39.03 -25.54 13.53
C PRO A 13 -39.05 -24.31 12.60
N ALA A 14 -40.19 -23.63 12.48
CA ALA A 14 -40.32 -22.43 11.65
C ALA A 14 -39.77 -21.15 12.31
N LEU A 15 -39.45 -21.19 13.61
CA LEU A 15 -38.99 -20.01 14.35
C LEU A 15 -37.52 -19.71 14.01
N LYS A 16 -37.29 -18.55 13.41
CA LYS A 16 -35.94 -18.06 13.11
C LYS A 16 -35.29 -17.42 14.34
N PRO A 17 -33.96 -17.52 14.51
CA PRO A 17 -33.26 -16.80 15.56
C PRO A 17 -33.39 -15.28 15.36
N CYS A 18 -33.56 -14.55 16.46
CA CYS A 18 -33.58 -13.09 16.44
C CYS A 18 -32.26 -12.54 15.86
N ASN A 19 -32.32 -11.42 15.15
CA ASN A 19 -31.14 -10.83 14.51
C ASN A 19 -30.00 -10.58 15.52
N ALA A 20 -30.30 -9.91 16.65
CA ALA A 20 -29.31 -9.64 17.69
C ALA A 20 -28.70 -10.92 18.30
N PHE A 21 -29.53 -11.96 18.52
CA PHE A 21 -29.03 -13.25 19.03
C PHE A 21 -28.11 -13.93 18.03
N CYS A 22 -28.46 -13.89 16.73
CA CYS A 22 -27.62 -14.41 15.66
C CYS A 22 -26.26 -13.71 15.61
N LEU A 23 -26.26 -12.39 15.58
CA LEU A 23 -25.03 -11.60 15.55
C LEU A 23 -24.15 -11.86 16.77
N ASN A 24 -24.72 -11.99 17.96
CA ASN A 24 -23.93 -12.27 19.17
C ASN A 24 -23.27 -13.65 19.14
N VAL A 25 -23.97 -14.68 18.66
CA VAL A 25 -23.37 -16.02 18.49
C VAL A 25 -22.27 -15.97 17.43
N MET A 26 -22.52 -15.32 16.28
CA MET A 26 -21.55 -15.24 15.19
C MET A 26 -20.30 -14.43 15.58
N LYS A 27 -20.43 -13.34 16.34
CA LYS A 27 -19.29 -12.60 16.90
C LYS A 27 -18.38 -13.48 17.74
N GLY A 28 -18.95 -14.37 18.55
CA GLY A 28 -18.17 -15.36 19.31
C GLY A 28 -17.49 -16.40 18.42
N CYS A 29 -18.19 -16.93 17.41
CA CYS A 29 -17.64 -17.90 16.47
C CYS A 29 -16.50 -17.33 15.61
N LEU A 30 -16.61 -16.04 15.26
CA LEU A 30 -15.68 -15.32 14.38
C LEU A 30 -14.70 -14.43 15.17
N ALA A 31 -14.60 -14.58 16.49
CA ALA A 31 -13.73 -13.74 17.32
C ALA A 31 -12.26 -13.77 16.84
N ARG A 32 -11.71 -14.97 16.59
CA ARG A 32 -10.32 -15.12 16.12
C ARG A 32 -10.10 -14.52 14.72
N PRO A 33 -10.93 -14.78 13.69
CA PRO A 33 -10.83 -14.04 12.43
C PRO A 33 -11.01 -12.52 12.58
N ALA A 34 -11.87 -12.05 13.49
CA ALA A 34 -12.13 -10.64 13.69
C ALA A 34 -10.94 -9.89 14.31
N GLU A 35 -10.07 -10.58 15.06
CA GLU A 35 -8.81 -10.00 15.55
C GLU A 35 -7.87 -9.56 14.42
N LEU A 36 -8.01 -10.14 13.21
CA LEU A 36 -7.20 -9.79 12.05
C LEU A 36 -7.67 -8.51 11.35
N ASP A 37 -8.92 -8.06 11.59
CA ASP A 37 -9.51 -6.90 10.94
C ASP A 37 -8.61 -5.64 10.94
N PRO A 38 -8.00 -5.20 12.06
CA PRO A 38 -7.13 -4.02 12.05
C PRO A 38 -5.89 -4.19 11.17
N GLU A 39 -5.23 -5.36 11.20
CA GLU A 39 -4.05 -5.61 10.38
C GLU A 39 -4.41 -5.79 8.90
N TRP A 40 -5.57 -6.38 8.62
CA TRP A 40 -6.10 -6.49 7.27
C TRP A 40 -6.35 -5.12 6.65
N ASN A 41 -6.97 -4.20 7.40
CA ASN A 41 -7.20 -2.84 6.93
C ASN A 41 -5.87 -2.10 6.70
N ARG A 42 -4.89 -2.23 7.60
CA ARG A 42 -3.55 -1.65 7.39
C ARG A 42 -2.85 -2.22 6.16
N PHE A 43 -2.99 -3.52 5.92
CA PHE A 43 -2.43 -4.17 4.74
C PHE A 43 -3.06 -3.62 3.45
N LEU A 44 -4.39 -3.45 3.42
CA LEU A 44 -5.08 -2.84 2.30
C LEU A 44 -4.65 -1.38 2.08
N ASP A 45 -4.54 -0.59 3.14
CA ASP A 45 -4.06 0.80 3.07
C ASP A 45 -2.64 0.88 2.49
N ALA A 46 -1.76 -0.05 2.89
CA ALA A 46 -0.40 -0.13 2.37
C ALA A 46 -0.38 -0.56 0.89
N LEU A 47 -1.22 -1.52 0.50
CA LEU A 47 -1.35 -1.94 -0.90
C LEU A 47 -1.84 -0.81 -1.81
N ILE A 48 -2.81 -0.01 -1.35
CA ILE A 48 -3.31 1.15 -2.09
C ILE A 48 -2.18 2.16 -2.29
N GLN A 49 -1.41 2.47 -1.25
CA GLN A 49 -0.26 3.36 -1.36
C GLN A 49 0.78 2.85 -2.36
N VAL A 50 1.05 1.55 -2.40
CA VAL A 50 1.98 0.96 -3.38
C VAL A 50 1.40 1.08 -4.80
N ALA A 51 0.12 0.79 -5.00
CA ALA A 51 -0.54 0.90 -6.30
C ALA A 51 -0.48 2.33 -6.84
N GLU A 52 -0.78 3.33 -6.02
CA GLU A 52 -0.68 4.75 -6.39
C GLU A 52 0.74 5.16 -6.83
N ARG A 53 1.79 4.59 -6.20
CA ARG A 53 3.18 4.88 -6.57
C ARG A 53 3.58 4.20 -7.87
N LEU A 54 3.04 3.02 -8.16
CA LEU A 54 3.29 2.28 -9.38
C LEU A 54 2.53 2.85 -10.59
N GLU A 55 1.36 3.46 -10.39
CA GLU A 55 0.65 4.18 -11.46
C GLU A 55 1.25 5.57 -11.74
N GLY A 56 1.92 6.15 -10.74
CA GLY A 56 2.50 7.48 -10.82
C GLY A 56 3.88 7.56 -11.53
N PRO A 57 4.50 8.74 -11.55
CA PRO A 57 5.82 8.98 -12.15
C PRO A 57 6.97 8.24 -11.44
N PHE A 58 6.69 7.60 -10.29
CA PHE A 58 7.61 6.74 -9.55
C PHE A 58 7.45 5.27 -9.92
N ASN A 59 6.71 4.97 -10.99
CA ASN A 59 6.71 3.65 -11.59
C ASN A 59 8.16 3.24 -11.88
N VAL A 60 8.58 2.14 -11.29
CA VAL A 60 9.96 1.65 -11.36
C VAL A 60 10.38 1.36 -12.80
N GLU A 61 9.46 0.90 -13.64
CA GLU A 61 9.71 0.64 -15.06
C GLU A 61 9.96 1.94 -15.82
N LEU A 62 9.07 2.92 -15.69
CA LEU A 62 9.24 4.25 -16.33
C LEU A 62 10.51 4.95 -15.83
N ALA A 63 10.81 4.84 -14.54
CA ALA A 63 12.03 5.39 -13.98
C ALA A 63 13.26 4.71 -14.58
N ALA A 64 13.29 3.37 -14.63
CA ALA A 64 14.39 2.60 -15.20
C ALA A 64 14.62 2.91 -16.69
N ASP A 65 13.55 2.99 -17.48
CA ASP A 65 13.61 3.35 -18.90
C ASP A 65 14.19 4.74 -19.14
N SER A 66 13.94 5.68 -18.21
CA SER A 66 14.40 7.07 -18.33
C SER A 66 15.87 7.30 -17.95
N ILE A 67 16.54 6.34 -17.29
CA ILE A 67 17.90 6.52 -16.75
C ILE A 67 18.90 6.89 -17.86
N GLY A 68 18.87 6.21 -19.00
CA GLY A 68 19.79 6.48 -20.10
C GLY A 68 19.65 7.88 -20.67
N VAL A 69 18.40 8.37 -20.78
CA VAL A 69 18.09 9.73 -21.23
C VAL A 69 18.60 10.75 -20.21
N LYS A 70 18.36 10.53 -18.90
CA LYS A 70 18.85 11.42 -17.84
C LYS A 70 20.36 11.50 -17.74
N ILE A 71 21.07 10.39 -17.94
CA ILE A 71 22.53 10.39 -18.03
C ILE A 71 22.99 11.23 -19.23
N SER A 72 22.35 11.05 -20.38
CA SER A 72 22.68 11.79 -21.61
C SER A 72 22.43 13.28 -21.46
N GLU A 73 21.30 13.68 -20.85
CA GLU A 73 20.99 15.07 -20.49
C GLU A 73 22.06 15.67 -19.58
N GLY A 74 22.51 14.93 -18.55
CA GLY A 74 23.57 15.39 -17.64
C GLY A 74 24.92 15.57 -18.34
N ILE A 75 25.27 14.66 -19.25
CA ILE A 75 26.49 14.77 -20.07
C ILE A 75 26.40 16.00 -20.97
N MET A 76 25.28 16.18 -21.67
CA MET A 76 25.06 17.33 -22.55
C MET A 76 25.15 18.65 -21.77
N TYR A 77 24.53 18.72 -20.60
CA TYR A 77 24.63 19.88 -19.71
C TYR A 77 26.09 20.20 -19.34
N LEU A 78 26.90 19.17 -19.02
CA LEU A 78 28.31 19.34 -18.72
C LEU A 78 29.15 19.71 -19.95
N GLN A 79 28.79 19.25 -21.14
CA GLN A 79 29.48 19.66 -22.37
C GLN A 79 29.23 21.14 -22.68
N GLU A 80 28.00 21.62 -22.49
CA GLU A 80 27.62 23.01 -22.73
C GLU A 80 28.17 23.96 -21.67
N ASN A 81 28.15 23.55 -20.39
CA ASN A 81 28.50 24.42 -19.26
C ASN A 81 29.89 24.13 -18.68
N GLY A 82 30.58 23.10 -19.16
CA GLY A 82 31.79 22.56 -18.53
C GLY A 82 32.92 23.56 -18.36
N VAL A 83 33.14 24.44 -19.34
CA VAL A 83 34.18 25.48 -19.27
C VAL A 83 33.88 26.49 -18.17
N GLN A 84 32.63 26.94 -18.07
CA GLN A 84 32.19 27.89 -17.05
C GLN A 84 32.21 27.27 -15.65
N THR A 85 31.76 26.02 -15.53
CA THR A 85 31.81 25.25 -14.29
C THR A 85 33.25 25.02 -13.84
N SER A 86 34.13 24.62 -14.76
CA SER A 86 35.56 24.41 -14.49
C SER A 86 36.27 25.70 -14.10
N ALA A 87 35.94 26.84 -14.73
CA ALA A 87 36.50 28.15 -14.37
C ALA A 87 36.08 28.59 -12.94
N LYS A 88 34.82 28.32 -12.55
CA LYS A 88 34.32 28.63 -11.20
C LYS A 88 34.97 27.77 -10.12
N VAL A 89 35.16 26.47 -10.40
CA VAL A 89 35.73 25.51 -9.43
C VAL A 89 37.27 25.52 -9.44
N GLY A 90 37.90 25.80 -10.58
CA GLY A 90 39.36 25.85 -10.75
C GLY A 90 40.00 27.16 -10.28
N GLY A 91 39.22 28.13 -9.83
CA GLY A 91 39.74 29.35 -9.21
C GLY A 91 40.54 29.05 -7.94
N SER A 92 41.42 29.97 -7.55
CA SER A 92 42.33 29.87 -6.40
C SER A 92 41.67 29.61 -5.03
N HIS A 93 40.34 29.54 -4.96
CA HIS A 93 39.57 29.25 -3.76
C HIS A 93 39.41 27.74 -3.46
N CYS A 94 39.62 26.84 -4.44
CA CYS A 94 39.47 25.40 -4.23
C CYS A 94 40.80 24.66 -3.99
N TRP A 95 41.95 25.33 -4.11
CA TRP A 95 43.30 24.76 -3.91
C TRP A 95 44.00 25.28 -2.65
N GLY A 96 43.26 25.77 -1.66
CA GLY A 96 43.76 26.09 -0.31
C GLY A 96 43.30 25.06 0.71
#